data_AF-A0A7H4LSN5-F1
#
_entry.id   AF-A0A7H4LSN5-F1
#
_cell.length_a   1.000
_cell.length_b   1.000
_cell.length_c   1.000
_cell.angle_alpha   90.00
_cell.angle_beta   90.00
_cell.angle_gamma   90.00
#
_symmetry.space_group_name_H-M   'P 1'
#
loop_
_entity.id
_entity.type
_entity.pdbx_description
1 polymer ?
#
loop_
_entity_poly.entity_id
_entity_poly.type
_entity_poly.pdbx_seq_one_letter_code
_entity_poly.pdbx_strand_id
1 'polypeptide(L)'
;MLADFTNILLLDTACDGDTVSNLARKNQLTFTEDWDHRHWSGVELLRELKRQQSHPHGAPVVFTSNLGRSLYSSRAESPLGEPEWGISQTPQVWIDHLAFEHRARSGYNGIAMTRCSHRRWSRRCSTPTAS
;
A
#
# COMPACT_ATOMS: atom_id res chain seq x y z
N MET A 1 23.33 -10.24 -1.42
CA MET A 1 22.50 -9.41 -2.31
C MET A 1 21.27 -9.00 -1.54
N LEU A 2 20.92 -7.71 -1.49
CA LEU A 2 19.73 -7.24 -0.78
C LEU A 2 18.94 -6.34 -1.74
N ALA A 3 17.98 -6.97 -2.40
CA ALA A 3 16.81 -6.34 -2.94
C ALA A 3 15.73 -7.41 -2.83
N ASP A 4 14.91 -7.34 -1.77
CA ASP A 4 13.61 -7.99 -1.81
C ASP A 4 12.86 -7.24 -2.91
N PHE A 5 12.75 -7.85 -4.09
CA PHE A 5 11.90 -7.33 -5.14
C PHE A 5 10.47 -7.56 -4.67
N THR A 6 9.90 -6.55 -4.01
CA THR A 6 8.47 -6.49 -3.76
C THR A 6 7.79 -6.65 -5.11
N ASN A 7 7.13 -7.79 -5.31
CA ASN A 7 6.43 -8.06 -6.53
C ASN A 7 5.16 -7.21 -6.60
N ILE A 8 4.92 -6.56 -7.74
CA ILE A 8 3.76 -5.71 -7.96
C ILE A 8 2.68 -6.56 -8.62
N LEU A 9 1.55 -6.74 -7.93
CA LEU A 9 0.34 -7.29 -8.51
C LEU A 9 -0.57 -6.14 -8.92
N LEU A 10 -0.94 -6.06 -10.19
CA LEU A 10 -2.00 -5.16 -10.63
C LEU A 10 -3.34 -5.83 -10.39
N LEU A 11 -4.30 -5.10 -9.83
CA LEU A 11 -5.61 -5.60 -9.47
C LEU A 11 -6.68 -4.71 -10.11
N ASP A 12 -7.53 -5.31 -10.94
CA ASP A 12 -8.74 -4.63 -11.42
C ASP A 12 -9.78 -4.60 -10.29
N THR A 13 -10.05 -3.41 -9.76
CA THR A 13 -10.80 -3.26 -8.50
C THR A 13 -12.17 -2.63 -8.75
N ALA A 14 -13.23 -3.34 -8.39
CA ALA A 14 -14.57 -2.80 -8.34
C ALA A 14 -14.73 -1.86 -7.13
N CYS A 15 -15.06 -0.59 -7.39
CA CYS A 15 -15.12 0.46 -6.36
C CYS A 15 -16.54 0.99 -6.07
N ASP A 16 -17.52 0.70 -6.92
CA ASP A 16 -18.87 1.23 -6.83
C ASP A 16 -19.92 0.26 -7.38
N GLY A 17 -21.20 0.67 -7.35
CA GLY A 17 -22.30 -0.08 -7.96
C GLY A 17 -22.79 -1.29 -7.17
N ASP A 18 -22.36 -1.49 -5.92
CA ASP A 18 -22.81 -2.58 -5.06
C ASP A 18 -22.63 -2.25 -3.57
N THR A 19 -23.07 -3.15 -2.69
CA THR A 19 -22.81 -3.10 -1.25
C THR A 19 -21.33 -3.34 -0.94
N VAL A 20 -20.83 -2.78 0.18
CA VAL A 20 -19.43 -2.94 0.61
C VAL A 20 -19.03 -4.42 0.70
N SER A 21 -19.90 -5.27 1.24
CA SER A 21 -19.65 -6.71 1.37
C SER A 21 -19.53 -7.41 0.01
N ASN A 22 -20.36 -7.04 -0.96
CA ASN A 22 -20.29 -7.60 -2.31
C ASN A 22 -19.06 -7.09 -3.07
N LEU A 23 -18.71 -5.81 -2.96
CA LEU A 23 -17.48 -5.27 -3.54
C LEU A 23 -16.25 -5.96 -2.95
N ALA A 24 -16.20 -6.15 -1.63
CA ALA A 24 -15.12 -6.88 -0.98
C ALA A 24 -15.01 -8.32 -1.50
N ARG A 25 -16.13 -9.02 -1.67
CA ARG A 25 -16.15 -10.38 -2.22
C ARG A 25 -15.67 -10.42 -3.68
N LYS A 26 -16.14 -9.50 -4.53
CA LYS A 26 -15.72 -9.41 -5.93
C LYS A 26 -14.21 -9.17 -6.03
N ASN A 27 -13.71 -8.16 -5.32
CA ASN A 27 -12.28 -7.84 -5.32
C ASN A 27 -11.43 -8.97 -4.74
N GLN A 28 -11.92 -9.72 -3.74
CA GLN A 28 -11.25 -10.92 -3.22
C GLN A 28 -11.15 -12.03 -4.27
N LEU A 29 -12.20 -12.23 -5.08
CA LEU A 29 -12.18 -13.20 -6.17
C LEU A 29 -11.16 -12.79 -7.23
N THR A 30 -11.23 -11.55 -7.72
CA THR A 30 -10.25 -11.00 -8.68
C THR A 30 -8.82 -11.12 -8.17
N PHE A 31 -8.58 -10.77 -6.90
CA PHE A 31 -7.25 -10.92 -6.29
C PHE A 31 -6.77 -12.37 -6.31
N THR A 32 -7.66 -13.31 -6.02
CA THR A 32 -7.31 -14.74 -5.98
C THR A 32 -6.96 -15.25 -7.38
N GLU A 33 -7.69 -14.82 -8.41
CA GLU A 33 -7.42 -15.13 -9.82
C GLU A 33 -6.08 -14.52 -10.26
N ASP A 34 -5.87 -13.23 -10.00
CA ASP A 34 -4.63 -12.52 -10.36
C ASP A 34 -3.41 -13.06 -9.62
N TRP A 35 -3.59 -13.60 -8.40
CA TRP A 35 -2.50 -14.17 -7.59
C TRP A 35 -1.81 -15.36 -8.28
N ASP A 36 -2.53 -16.13 -9.09
CA ASP A 36 -1.94 -17.21 -9.88
C ASP A 36 -1.00 -16.69 -10.97
N HIS A 37 -1.11 -15.40 -11.32
CA HIS A 37 -0.26 -14.70 -12.27
C HIS A 37 0.82 -13.83 -11.62
N ARG A 38 0.94 -13.84 -10.28
CA ARG A 38 1.92 -13.02 -9.55
C ARG A 38 3.37 -13.18 -10.02
N HIS A 39 3.74 -14.27 -10.68
CA HIS A 39 5.12 -14.43 -11.17
C HIS A 39 5.44 -13.52 -12.37
N TRP A 40 4.44 -12.89 -12.97
CA TRP A 40 4.62 -11.87 -14.01
C TRP A 40 5.06 -10.55 -13.39
N SER A 41 5.99 -9.87 -14.07
CA SER A 41 6.48 -8.57 -13.61
C SER A 41 5.40 -7.50 -13.76
N GLY A 42 4.86 -7.01 -12.65
CA GLY A 42 3.91 -5.89 -12.66
C GLY A 42 4.48 -4.62 -13.30
N VAL A 43 5.80 -4.43 -13.27
CA VAL A 43 6.47 -3.31 -13.96
C VAL A 43 6.40 -3.48 -15.48
N GLU A 44 6.60 -4.70 -15.99
CA GLU A 44 6.47 -4.99 -17.41
C GLU A 44 5.02 -4.85 -17.89
N LEU A 45 4.07 -5.33 -17.08
CA LEU A 45 2.64 -5.15 -17.36
C LEU A 45 2.24 -3.68 -17.42
N LEU A 46 2.68 -2.86 -16.45
CA LEU A 46 2.43 -1.41 -16.46
C LEU A 46 3.04 -0.71 -17.70
N ARG A 47 4.24 -1.13 -18.12
CA ARG A 47 4.86 -0.60 -19.35
C ARG A 47 4.04 -0.94 -20.58
N GLU A 48 3.53 -2.16 -20.66
CA GLU A 48 2.69 -2.62 -21.77
C GLU A 48 1.35 -1.87 -21.82
N LEU A 49 0.66 -1.73 -20.68
CA LEU A 49 -0.60 -0.97 -20.60
C LEU A 49 -0.41 0.51 -20.98
N LYS A 50 0.74 1.10 -20.59
CA LYS A 50 1.10 2.47 -20.99
C LYS A 50 1.38 2.56 -22.49
N ARG A 51 2.06 1.58 -23.08
CA ARG A 51 2.34 1.51 -24.53
C ARG A 51 1.05 1.43 -25.34
N GLN A 52 0.08 0.66 -24.85
CA GLN A 52 -1.25 0.51 -25.46
C GLN A 52 -2.19 1.70 -25.20
N GLN A 53 -1.78 2.67 -24.38
CA GLN A 53 -2.60 3.81 -23.95
C GLN A 53 -3.92 3.44 -23.24
N SER A 54 -4.06 2.20 -22.75
CA SER A 54 -5.24 1.75 -22.02
C SER A 54 -5.28 2.27 -20.59
N HIS A 55 -4.10 2.41 -19.95
CA HIS A 55 -3.96 2.89 -18.58
C HIS A 55 -2.83 3.94 -18.51
N PRO A 56 -3.05 5.17 -19.01
CA PRO A 56 -2.00 6.19 -19.15
C PRO A 56 -1.41 6.64 -17.80
N HIS A 57 -2.13 6.42 -16.70
CA HIS A 57 -1.69 6.72 -15.33
C HIS A 57 -1.09 5.52 -14.59
N GLY A 58 -0.99 4.35 -15.23
CA GLY A 58 -0.45 3.13 -14.61
C GLY A 58 -1.26 2.71 -13.38
N ALA A 59 -0.57 2.55 -12.24
CA ALA A 59 -1.15 2.22 -10.94
C ALA A 59 -1.13 3.46 -10.01
N PRO A 60 -2.15 4.34 -10.07
CA PRO A 60 -2.18 5.56 -9.25
C PRO A 60 -2.51 5.30 -7.78
N VAL A 61 -2.98 4.09 -7.43
CA VAL A 61 -3.28 3.68 -6.06
C VAL A 61 -2.46 2.44 -5.76
N VAL A 62 -1.67 2.50 -4.69
CA VAL A 62 -0.86 1.39 -4.20
C VAL A 62 -1.31 1.03 -2.81
N PHE A 63 -1.50 -0.26 -2.59
CA PHE A 63 -1.79 -0.85 -1.30
C PHE A 63 -0.68 -1.83 -0.94
N THR A 64 -0.09 -1.66 0.23
CA THR A 64 0.92 -2.56 0.79
C THR A 64 0.43 -3.03 2.16
N SER A 65 0.32 -4.33 2.36
CA SER A 65 -0.05 -4.91 3.65
C SER A 65 1.11 -5.65 4.27
N ASN A 66 1.50 -5.19 5.46
CA ASN A 66 2.40 -5.87 6.39
C ASN A 66 1.64 -6.24 7.68
N LEU A 67 0.33 -6.45 7.62
CA LEU A 67 -0.44 -6.94 8.78
C LEU A 67 0.08 -8.31 9.22
N GLY A 68 0.14 -8.55 10.54
CA GLY A 68 0.78 -9.73 11.12
C GLY A 68 2.32 -9.76 11.02
N ARG A 69 2.96 -8.70 10.50
CA ARG A 69 4.42 -8.51 10.51
C ARG A 69 4.76 -7.14 11.06
N SER A 70 5.60 -7.09 12.10
CA SER A 70 6.12 -5.80 12.56
C SER A 70 7.08 -5.24 11.51
N LEU A 71 6.79 -4.03 11.00
CA LEU A 71 7.72 -3.30 10.12
C LEU A 71 9.04 -2.98 10.81
N TYR A 72 9.01 -2.87 12.13
CA TYR A 72 10.15 -2.54 12.96
C TYR A 72 10.56 -3.75 13.78
N SER A 73 11.86 -3.99 13.91
CA SER A 73 12.34 -5.10 14.74
C SER A 73 11.88 -4.90 16.19
N SER A 74 11.38 -5.95 16.83
CA SER A 74 11.02 -5.94 18.25
C SER A 74 12.23 -5.86 19.20
N ARG A 75 13.45 -5.64 18.67
CA ARG A 75 14.63 -5.46 19.49
C ARG A 75 14.49 -4.12 20.21
N ALA A 76 14.34 -4.20 21.52
CA ALA A 76 14.32 -3.07 22.46
C ALA A 76 15.54 -2.12 22.35
N GLU A 77 16.51 -2.43 21.49
CA GLU A 77 17.73 -1.66 21.24
C GLU A 77 18.03 -1.64 19.74
N SER A 78 17.10 -1.14 18.92
CA SER A 78 17.50 -0.61 17.63
C SER A 78 18.56 0.48 17.90
N PRO A 79 19.77 0.43 17.31
CA PRO A 79 20.77 1.48 17.50
C PRO A 79 20.29 2.85 17.00
N LEU A 80 19.20 2.88 16.24
CA LEU A 80 18.54 4.08 15.74
C LEU A 80 17.35 4.53 16.61
N GLY A 81 17.05 3.78 17.68
CA GLY A 81 15.87 3.99 18.53
C GLY A 81 14.56 3.51 17.89
N GLU A 82 13.46 3.88 18.54
CA GLU A 82 12.10 3.61 18.06
C GLU A 82 11.73 4.63 16.97
N PRO A 83 11.27 4.18 15.79
CA PRO A 83 10.83 5.08 14.73
C PRO A 83 9.53 5.79 15.10
N GLU A 84 9.60 7.12 15.19
CA GLU A 84 8.49 7.98 15.57
C GLU A 84 7.62 8.38 14.36
N TRP A 85 8.24 8.65 13.21
CA TRP A 85 7.54 9.01 11.98
C TRP A 85 8.32 8.53 10.75
N GLY A 86 7.60 8.34 9.64
CA GLY A 86 8.16 7.89 8.37
C GLY A 86 7.42 8.52 7.20
N ILE A 87 8.10 8.58 6.05
CA ILE A 87 7.57 9.17 4.83
C ILE A 87 7.94 8.30 3.62
N SER A 88 6.93 7.82 2.89
CA SER A 88 7.11 7.22 1.57
C SER A 88 6.83 8.25 0.47
N GLN A 89 7.56 8.13 -0.64
CA GLN A 89 7.31 8.85 -1.88
C GLN A 89 7.49 7.89 -3.06
N THR A 90 6.36 7.45 -3.62
CA THR A 90 6.35 6.60 -4.81
C THR A 90 5.98 7.45 -6.03
N PRO A 91 6.91 7.70 -6.98
CA PRO A 91 6.62 8.48 -8.16
C PRO A 91 5.41 7.91 -8.91
N GLN A 92 4.58 8.80 -9.49
CA GLN A 92 3.40 8.44 -10.30
C GLN A 92 2.24 7.78 -9.53
N VAL A 93 2.39 7.49 -8.24
CA VAL A 93 1.33 7.00 -7.35
C VAL A 93 0.66 8.18 -6.67
N TRP A 94 -0.66 8.30 -6.73
CA TRP A 94 -1.43 9.35 -6.06
C TRP A 94 -1.73 9.00 -4.61
N ILE A 95 -2.05 7.74 -4.33
CA ILE A 95 -2.38 7.22 -3.00
C ILE A 95 -1.46 6.03 -2.72
N ASP A 96 -0.64 6.15 -1.68
CA ASP A 96 0.18 5.05 -1.15
C ASP A 96 -0.36 4.71 0.25
N HIS A 97 -0.96 3.53 0.37
CA HIS A 97 -1.54 3.04 1.62
C HIS A 97 -0.75 1.84 2.13
N LEU A 98 -0.14 2.00 3.31
CA LEU A 98 0.63 0.97 3.99
C LEU A 98 -0.08 0.56 5.29
N ALA A 99 -0.58 -0.68 5.33
CA ALA A 99 -1.17 -1.27 6.53
C ALA A 99 -0.09 -2.04 7.30
N PHE A 100 0.11 -1.73 8.58
CA PHE A 100 1.07 -2.40 9.45
C PHE A 100 0.71 -2.21 10.91
N GLU A 101 1.04 -3.18 11.75
CA GLU A 101 0.85 -3.07 13.19
C GLU A 101 2.04 -2.32 13.81
N HIS A 102 1.74 -1.29 14.61
CA HIS A 102 2.73 -0.59 15.41
C HIS A 102 2.24 -0.41 16.83
N ARG A 103 3.14 -0.71 17.78
CA ARG A 103 2.90 -0.55 19.21
C ARG A 103 3.53 0.76 19.66
N ALA A 104 2.72 1.80 19.84
CA ALA A 104 3.22 3.09 20.31
C ALA A 104 3.60 3.01 21.80
N ARG A 105 4.54 3.85 22.22
CA ARG A 105 5.03 3.93 23.62
C ARG A 105 3.93 4.26 24.64
N SER A 106 2.83 4.88 24.19
CA SER A 106 1.64 5.21 24.99
C SER A 106 0.72 3.99 25.25
N GLY A 107 1.05 2.81 24.69
CA GLY A 107 0.24 1.59 24.80
C GLY A 107 -0.87 1.46 23.75
N TYR A 108 -1.01 2.44 22.86
CA TYR A 108 -1.94 2.37 21.72
C TYR A 108 -1.34 1.59 20.54
N ASN A 109 -2.13 0.67 19.98
CA ASN A 109 -1.80 -0.01 18.74
C ASN A 109 -2.39 0.75 17.54
N GLY A 110 -1.55 1.12 16.58
CA GLY A 110 -1.96 1.67 15.28
C GLY A 110 -1.83 0.63 14.16
N ILE A 111 -2.63 0.76 13.10
CA ILE A 111 -2.75 -0.27 12.05
C ILE A 111 -2.44 0.24 10.63
N ALA A 112 -2.31 1.56 10.39
CA ALA A 112 -2.10 2.06 9.02
C ALA A 112 -1.43 3.43 8.92
N MET A 113 -0.69 3.64 7.82
CA MET A 113 -0.24 4.93 7.31
C MET A 113 -0.75 5.10 5.87
N THR A 114 -1.56 6.14 5.63
CA THR A 114 -1.97 6.52 4.27
C THR A 114 -1.31 7.82 3.89
N ARG A 115 -0.70 7.92 2.71
CA ARG A 115 -0.18 9.20 2.23
C ARG A 115 -0.54 9.44 0.76
N CYS A 116 -1.05 10.64 0.50
CA CYS A 116 -1.32 11.11 -0.85
C CYS A 116 -0.15 11.97 -1.35
N SER A 117 0.40 11.63 -2.52
CA SER A 117 1.53 12.36 -3.12
C SER A 117 1.11 13.66 -3.83
N HIS A 118 -0.17 13.77 -4.18
CA HIS A 118 -0.69 14.90 -4.95
C HIS A 118 -1.04 16.08 -4.02
N ARG A 119 -0.52 17.29 -4.31
CA ARG A 119 -0.70 18.52 -3.49
C ARG A 119 -2.17 18.84 -3.15
N ARG A 120 -3.13 18.36 -3.96
CA ARG A 120 -4.58 18.53 -3.74
C ARG A 120 -5.13 17.69 -2.58
N TRP A 121 -4.46 16.60 -2.21
CA TRP A 121 -4.93 15.61 -1.24
C TRP A 121 -4.07 15.55 0.05
N SER A 122 -2.95 16.27 0.08
CA SER A 122 -2.00 16.26 1.21
C SER A 122 -2.57 16.78 2.53
N ARG A 123 -3.63 17.59 2.51
CA ARG A 123 -4.27 18.16 3.72
C ARG A 123 -5.23 17.20 4.46
N ARG A 124 -5.57 16.03 3.88
CA ARG A 124 -6.55 15.08 4.47
C ARG A 124 -5.95 13.80 5.08
N CYS A 125 -4.65 13.56 4.90
CA CYS A 125 -4.03 12.26 5.25
C CYS A 125 -3.09 12.32 6.47
N SER A 126 -3.03 13.42 7.20
CA SER A 126 -2.34 13.48 8.49
C SER A 126 -3.07 12.59 9.50
N THR A 127 -2.38 11.57 10.01
CA THR A 127 -2.80 10.80 11.18
C THR A 127 -3.12 11.76 12.34
N PRO A 128 -4.14 11.48 13.17
CA PRO A 128 -4.35 12.27 14.37
C PRO A 128 -3.12 12.16 15.25
N THR A 129 -2.43 13.28 15.46
CA THR A 129 -1.46 13.42 16.54
C THR A 129 -2.19 13.16 17.85
N ALA A 130 -1.77 12.15 18.59
CA ALA A 130 -2.19 11.97 19.97
C ALA A 130 -1.79 13.24 20.74
N SER A 131 -2.80 14.00 21.17
CA SER A 131 -2.70 15.10 22.13
C SER A 131 -2.32 14.57 23.51
#